data_AF-K9WLD6-F1
#
_entry.id   AF-K9WLD6-F1
#
_cell.length_a   1.000
_cell.length_b   1.000
_cell.length_c   1.000
_cell.angle_alpha   90.00
_cell.angle_beta   90.00
_cell.angle_gamma   90.00
#
_symmetry.space_group_name_H-M   'P 1'
#
loop_
_entity.id
_entity.type
_entity.pdbx_description
1 polymer ?
#
loop_
_entity_poly.entity_id
_entity_poly.type
_entity_poly.pdbx_seq_one_letter_code
_entity_poly.pdbx_strand_id
1 'polypeptide(L)'
;MPESRVTAQQKKAVAERANGCCEYCRSQARFAIQPFSIEHIIARSQGGETVMDNLALSCQGCNNHKYNKTEGRDPVSGDLVPLYHPRNTLQGNLRHTYGKKSGRW
;
A
#
# COMPACT_ATOMS: atom_id res chain seq x y z
N MET A 1 -25.30 -2.02 -11.55
CA MET A 1 -24.43 -0.94 -12.10
C MET A 1 -23.17 -1.60 -12.63
N PRO A 2 -22.75 -1.39 -13.90
CA PRO A 2 -21.48 -1.94 -14.38
C PRO A 2 -20.33 -1.32 -13.57
N GLU A 3 -19.41 -2.15 -13.11
CA GLU A 3 -18.30 -1.72 -12.28
C GLU A 3 -17.37 -0.76 -13.02
N SER A 4 -17.06 0.38 -12.41
CA SER A 4 -16.05 1.33 -12.90
C SER A 4 -14.66 0.69 -12.87
N ARG A 5 -14.17 0.31 -14.06
CA ARG A 5 -12.82 -0.25 -14.26
C ARG A 5 -11.79 0.88 -14.32
N VAL A 6 -10.58 0.61 -13.83
CA VAL A 6 -9.43 1.52 -13.94
C VAL A 6 -9.07 1.71 -15.42
N THR A 7 -9.11 2.94 -15.91
CA THR A 7 -8.83 3.28 -17.32
C THR A 7 -7.33 3.29 -17.61
N ALA A 8 -6.95 3.18 -18.89
CA ALA A 8 -5.54 3.26 -19.29
C ALA A 8 -4.90 4.61 -18.90
N GLN A 9 -5.67 5.71 -18.97
CA GLN A 9 -5.23 7.04 -18.54
C GLN A 9 -4.93 7.07 -17.04
N GLN A 10 -5.81 6.49 -16.21
CA GLN A 10 -5.57 6.37 -14.77
C GLN A 10 -4.31 5.53 -14.48
N LYS A 11 -4.12 4.40 -15.17
CA LYS A 11 -2.91 3.57 -14.99
C LYS A 11 -1.64 4.35 -15.28
N LYS A 12 -1.61 5.10 -16.39
CA LYS A 12 -0.46 5.94 -16.78
C LYS A 12 -0.21 7.04 -15.75
N ALA A 13 -1.25 7.79 -15.36
CA ALA A 13 -1.13 8.87 -14.39
C ALA A 13 -0.65 8.39 -13.01
N VAL A 14 -1.12 7.23 -12.55
CA VAL A 14 -0.66 6.64 -11.28
C VAL A 14 0.81 6.21 -11.38
N ALA A 15 1.22 5.58 -12.48
CA ALA A 15 2.61 5.16 -12.68
C ALA A 15 3.59 6.34 -12.74
N GLU A 16 3.20 7.42 -13.42
CA GLU A 16 3.96 8.67 -13.51
C GLU A 16 4.07 9.35 -12.15
N ARG A 17 2.95 9.51 -11.44
CA ARG A 17 2.92 10.09 -10.09
C ARG A 17 3.80 9.31 -9.10
N ALA A 18 3.85 8.00 -9.24
CA ALA A 18 4.66 7.13 -8.38
C ALA A 18 6.14 7.05 -8.80
N ASN A 19 6.54 7.70 -9.91
CA ASN A 19 7.87 7.63 -10.51
C ASN A 19 8.36 6.17 -10.69
N GLY A 20 7.45 5.30 -11.14
CA GLY A 20 7.73 3.86 -11.30
C GLY A 20 8.14 3.13 -10.02
N CYS A 21 7.80 3.66 -8.84
CA CYS A 21 8.10 3.04 -7.55
C CYS A 21 6.82 2.61 -6.84
N CYS A 22 6.86 1.54 -6.07
CA CYS A 22 5.76 1.12 -5.21
C CYS A 22 5.48 2.24 -4.20
N GLU A 23 4.24 2.68 -4.08
CA GLU A 23 3.92 3.78 -3.16
C GLU A 23 3.97 3.35 -1.70
N TYR A 24 3.89 2.05 -1.42
CA TYR A 24 3.99 1.50 -0.08
C TYR A 24 5.45 1.30 0.36
N CYS A 25 6.22 0.47 -0.35
CA CYS A 25 7.58 0.08 0.06
C CYS A 25 8.70 0.77 -0.73
N ARG A 26 8.37 1.64 -1.69
CA ARG A 26 9.34 2.38 -2.54
C ARG A 26 10.23 1.51 -3.42
N SER A 27 9.94 0.21 -3.57
CA SER A 27 10.66 -0.66 -4.50
C SER A 27 10.45 -0.19 -5.95
N GLN A 28 11.48 -0.31 -6.78
CA GLN A 28 11.44 0.18 -8.17
C GLN A 28 10.84 -0.88 -9.10
N ALA A 29 9.82 -0.53 -9.88
CA ALA A 29 9.16 -1.43 -10.81
C ALA A 29 10.12 -2.00 -11.86
N ARG A 30 11.13 -1.21 -12.29
CA ARG A 30 12.12 -1.64 -13.30
C ARG A 30 12.99 -2.82 -12.89
N PHE A 31 13.06 -3.14 -11.59
CA PHE A 31 13.82 -4.27 -11.07
C PHE A 31 12.92 -5.42 -10.61
N ALA A 32 11.62 -5.28 -10.76
CA ALA A 32 10.67 -6.31 -10.36
C ALA A 32 10.51 -7.34 -11.47
N ILE A 33 10.47 -8.62 -11.08
CA ILE A 33 10.15 -9.72 -11.99
C ILE A 33 8.68 -9.66 -12.43
N GLN A 34 7.81 -9.19 -11.54
CA GLN A 34 6.38 -9.08 -11.78
C GLN A 34 5.96 -7.62 -12.00
N PRO A 35 5.01 -7.36 -12.92
CA PRO A 35 4.49 -6.02 -13.12
C PRO A 35 3.77 -5.54 -11.85
N PHE A 36 3.89 -4.23 -11.61
CA PHE A 36 3.15 -3.58 -10.53
C PHE A 36 1.68 -3.42 -10.93
N SER A 37 0.81 -3.47 -9.93
CA SER A 37 -0.63 -3.33 -10.10
C SER A 37 -1.09 -1.93 -9.70
N ILE A 38 -2.17 -1.45 -10.32
CA ILE A 38 -2.90 -0.30 -9.80
C ILE A 38 -3.89 -0.84 -8.77
N GLU A 39 -3.60 -0.55 -7.51
CA GLU A 39 -4.34 -1.02 -6.34
C GLU A 39 -5.25 0.09 -5.83
N HIS A 40 -6.42 -0.28 -5.30
CA HIS A 40 -7.25 0.62 -4.52
C HIS A 40 -6.78 0.64 -3.05
N ILE A 41 -6.42 1.82 -2.54
CA ILE A 41 -5.98 2.01 -1.15
C ILE A 41 -7.09 1.54 -0.19
N ILE A 42 -8.31 2.02 -0.38
CA ILE A 42 -9.52 1.42 0.18
C ILE A 42 -10.00 0.40 -0.85
N ALA A 43 -10.01 -0.89 -0.49
CA ALA A 43 -10.39 -1.94 -1.41
C ALA A 43 -11.83 -1.76 -1.92
N ARG A 44 -12.10 -2.15 -3.17
CA ARG A 44 -13.45 -2.09 -3.75
C ARG A 44 -14.49 -2.85 -2.93
N SER A 45 -14.10 -3.99 -2.36
CA SER A 45 -14.95 -4.80 -1.46
C SER A 45 -15.30 -4.09 -0.14
N GLN A 46 -14.57 -3.03 0.21
CA GLN A 46 -14.81 -2.17 1.37
C GLN A 46 -15.42 -0.82 0.94
N GLY A 47 -16.02 -0.74 -0.26
CA GLY A 47 -16.65 0.48 -0.77
C GLY A 47 -15.70 1.50 -1.41
N GLY A 48 -14.43 1.15 -1.63
CA GLY A 48 -13.46 2.05 -2.25
C GLY A 48 -13.77 2.38 -3.71
N GLU A 49 -13.77 3.67 -4.04
CA GLU A 49 -14.07 4.18 -5.37
C GLU A 49 -12.86 4.11 -6.32
N THR A 50 -13.12 4.01 -7.63
CA THR A 50 -12.08 4.07 -8.68
C THR A 50 -11.75 5.53 -9.02
N VAL A 51 -11.16 6.25 -8.08
CA VAL A 51 -10.73 7.66 -8.20
C VAL A 51 -9.24 7.80 -7.97
N MET A 52 -8.59 8.81 -8.57
CA MET A 52 -7.12 8.97 -8.54
C MET A 52 -6.54 8.99 -7.12
N ASP A 53 -7.27 9.56 -6.17
CA ASP A 53 -6.84 9.63 -4.77
C ASP A 53 -6.84 8.26 -4.09
N ASN A 54 -7.69 7.34 -4.55
CA ASN A 54 -7.76 5.97 -4.05
C ASN A 54 -6.89 4.98 -4.86
N LEU A 55 -6.30 5.37 -6.00
CA LEU A 55 -5.51 4.46 -6.84
C LEU A 55 -4.00 4.62 -6.62
N ALA A 56 -3.31 3.56 -6.20
CA ALA A 56 -1.88 3.54 -5.94
C ALA A 56 -1.12 2.53 -6.81
N LEU A 57 0.14 2.83 -7.15
CA LEU A 57 1.04 1.86 -7.77
C LEU A 57 1.60 0.94 -6.69
N SER A 58 1.34 -0.36 -6.79
CA SER A 58 1.70 -1.35 -5.77
C SER A 58 2.47 -2.51 -6.35
N CYS A 59 3.55 -2.93 -5.67
CA CYS A 59 4.21 -4.18 -5.99
C CYS A 59 3.36 -5.38 -5.54
N GLN A 60 3.58 -6.56 -6.12
CA GLN A 60 2.82 -7.75 -5.75
C GLN A 60 2.95 -8.10 -4.25
N GLY A 61 4.11 -7.86 -3.64
CA GLY A 61 4.31 -8.10 -2.21
C GLY A 61 3.41 -7.24 -1.33
N CYS A 62 3.38 -5.93 -1.56
CA CYS A 62 2.54 -5.00 -0.80
C CYS A 62 1.05 -5.25 -1.08
N ASN A 63 0.67 -5.36 -2.35
CA ASN A 63 -0.71 -5.60 -2.76
C ASN A 63 -1.28 -6.89 -2.15
N ASN A 64 -0.52 -8.00 -2.20
CA ASN A 64 -0.98 -9.28 -1.64
C ASN A 64 -0.98 -9.27 -0.11
N HIS A 65 -0.03 -8.58 0.52
CA HIS A 65 0.00 -8.47 1.98
C HIS A 65 -1.17 -7.64 2.51
N LYS A 66 -1.50 -6.51 1.85
CA LYS A 66 -2.64 -5.68 2.21
C LYS A 66 -3.96 -6.35 1.84
N TYR A 67 -4.06 -6.87 0.62
CA TYR A 67 -5.29 -7.44 0.07
C TYR A 67 -6.48 -6.48 0.26
N ASN A 68 -7.56 -6.93 0.89
CA ASN A 68 -8.72 -6.11 1.21
C ASN A 68 -8.68 -5.44 2.60
N LYS A 69 -7.57 -5.56 3.33
CA LYS A 69 -7.45 -5.02 4.69
C LYS A 69 -7.21 -3.51 4.65
N THR A 70 -7.87 -2.80 5.54
CA THR A 70 -7.64 -1.38 5.85
C THR A 70 -7.03 -1.18 7.24
N GLU A 71 -7.09 -2.21 8.07
CA GLU A 71 -6.55 -2.25 9.43
C GLU A 71 -5.78 -3.55 9.69
N GLY A 72 -4.93 -3.52 10.71
CA GLY A 72 -4.16 -4.66 11.18
C GLY A 72 -4.07 -4.62 12.70
N ARG A 73 -3.86 -5.78 13.32
CA ARG A 73 -3.62 -5.85 14.76
C ARG A 73 -2.16 -5.53 15.05
N ASP A 74 -1.90 -4.55 15.91
CA ASP A 74 -0.55 -4.26 16.38
C ASP A 74 -0.04 -5.43 17.24
N PRO A 75 1.09 -6.06 16.91
CA PRO A 75 1.62 -7.19 17.68
C PRO A 75 2.06 -6.84 19.10
N VAL A 76 2.26 -5.55 19.43
CA VAL A 76 2.69 -5.11 20.77
C VAL A 76 1.49 -4.82 21.68
N SER A 77 0.59 -3.93 21.27
CA SER A 77 -0.59 -3.56 22.07
C SER A 77 -1.77 -4.54 21.93
N GLY A 78 -1.88 -5.20 20.77
CA GLY A 78 -3.06 -5.97 20.39
C GLY A 78 -4.21 -5.12 19.85
N ASP A 79 -4.04 -3.81 19.72
CA ASP A 79 -5.08 -2.92 19.20
C ASP A 79 -5.26 -3.07 17.68
N LEU A 80 -6.47 -2.84 17.19
CA LEU A 80 -6.72 -2.68 15.76
C LEU A 80 -6.32 -1.26 15.34
N VAL A 81 -5.35 -1.17 14.43
CA VAL A 81 -4.80 0.09 13.92
C VAL A 81 -4.95 0.18 12.40
N PRO A 82 -5.18 1.39 11.84
CA PRO A 82 -5.18 1.58 10.40
C PRO A 82 -3.86 1.13 9.77
N LEU A 83 -3.93 0.44 8.62
CA LEU A 83 -2.75 0.14 7.84
C LEU A 83 -2.15 1.43 7.25
N TYR A 84 -0.85 1.37 6.95
CA TYR A 84 -0.10 2.47 6.38
C TYR A 84 -0.76 3.04 5.11
N HIS A 85 -1.05 4.35 5.12
CA HIS A 85 -1.54 5.06 3.94
C HIS A 85 -0.35 5.59 3.13
N PRO A 86 -0.20 5.22 1.85
CA PRO A 86 1.01 5.50 1.07
C PRO A 86 1.25 6.99 0.79
N ARG A 87 0.24 7.84 0.98
CA ARG A 87 0.28 9.29 0.68
C ARG A 87 -0.06 10.21 1.86
N ASN A 88 -0.59 9.67 2.96
CA ASN A 88 -1.07 10.45 4.11
C ASN A 88 -0.40 9.89 5.36
N THR A 89 0.86 10.23 5.54
CA THR A 89 1.68 9.78 6.66
C THR A 89 1.41 10.63 7.90
N LEU A 90 0.30 10.38 8.59
CA LEU A 90 0.17 10.67 10.02
C LEU A 90 0.60 9.48 10.91
N GLN A 91 1.29 8.48 10.35
CA GLN A 91 2.00 7.46 11.13
C GLN A 91 3.49 7.77 11.20
N GLY A 92 3.82 8.99 11.62
CA GLY A 92 5.17 9.36 12.02
C GLY A 92 5.47 8.85 13.42
N ASN A 93 5.57 7.53 13.62
CA ASN A 93 6.17 6.90 14.83
C ASN A 93 6.46 5.39 14.68
N LEU A 94 6.79 4.89 13.49
CA LEU A 94 7.44 3.57 13.33
C LEU A 94 8.86 3.71 12.76
N ARG A 95 9.60 4.72 13.23
CA ARG A 95 11.07 4.72 13.11
C ARG A 95 11.61 3.88 14.27
N HIS A 96 12.13 2.69 13.94
CA HIS A 96 12.81 1.73 14.84
C HIS A 96 11.90 1.11 15.90
N THR A 97 11.61 -0.19 15.85
CA THR A 97 12.46 -1.19 16.51
C THR A 97 12.52 -2.52 15.73
N TYR A 98 13.30 -2.59 14.65
CA TYR A 98 13.92 -3.87 14.27
C TYR A 98 15.35 -3.83 14.82
N GLY A 99 15.56 -4.53 15.94
CA GLY A 99 16.89 -4.70 16.55
C GLY A 99 17.21 -3.76 17.71
N LYS A 100 16.78 -4.12 18.93
CA LYS A 100 17.61 -4.18 20.16
C LYS A 100 16.87 -5.05 21.20
N LYS A 101 16.91 -6.38 21.05
CA LYS A 101 16.90 -7.23 22.25
C LYS A 101 18.36 -7.34 22.70
N SER A 102 18.76 -6.44 23.59
CA SER A 102 19.86 -6.72 24.50
C SER A 102 19.43 -7.90 25.38
N GLY A 103 19.87 -9.10 25.01
CA GLY A 103 19.66 -10.33 25.76
C GLY A 103 20.95 -11.09 25.79
N ARG A 104 21.77 -10.77 26.79
CA ARG A 104 22.86 -11.60 27.29
C ARG A 104 22.28 -12.95 27.72
N TRP A 105 22.69 -14.04 27.08
CA TRP A 105 23.05 -15.33 27.69
C TRP A 105 24.01 -16.02 26.74
#